data_AF-A0A2N9M4G0-F1
#
_entry.id   AF-A0A2N9M4G0-F1
#
_cell.length_a   1.000
_cell.length_b   1.000
_cell.length_c   1.000
_cell.angle_alpha   90.00
_cell.angle_beta   90.00
_cell.angle_gamma   90.00
#
_symmetry.space_group_name_H-M   'P 1'
#
loop_
_entity.id
_entity.type
_entity.pdbx_description
1 polymer ?
#
loop_
_entity_poly.entity_id
_entity_poly.type
_entity_poly.pdbx_seq_one_letter_code
_entity_poly.pdbx_strand_id
1 'polypeptide(L)'
;MRLRMSATPKLKDWQQRRGTIIGITTKELGAPRIVDRSAFQAELDALLVREKAHTREGDAIAAARGRLPMVEIDATTILIGPRGPVTLLDAFEGRRQLIAYYFM
;
A
#
# COMPACT_ATOMS: atom_id res chain seq x y z
N MET A 1 40.30 53.79 -4.96
CA MET A 1 39.70 52.49 -5.32
C MET A 1 38.76 52.08 -4.20
N ARG A 2 37.43 52.19 -4.40
CA ARG A 2 36.43 52.10 -3.32
C ARG A 2 35.63 50.81 -3.49
N LEU A 3 35.83 49.85 -2.58
CA LEU A 3 34.98 48.67 -2.40
C LEU A 3 33.54 49.10 -2.08
N ARG A 4 32.55 48.50 -2.76
CA ARG A 4 31.13 48.54 -2.36
C ARG A 4 30.62 47.11 -2.22
N MET A 5 30.19 46.78 -1.00
CA MET A 5 29.28 45.67 -0.69
C MET A 5 27.81 46.12 -0.84
N SER A 6 26.92 45.13 -0.91
CA SER A 6 25.43 45.13 -0.87
C SER A 6 24.73 45.27 -2.23
N ALA A 7 23.68 44.51 -2.56
CA ALA A 7 22.62 44.00 -1.68
C ALA A 7 22.06 42.62 -2.13
N THR A 8 21.67 41.82 -1.14
CA THR A 8 20.88 40.59 -1.26
C THR A 8 19.47 40.86 -1.82
N PRO A 9 18.93 40.03 -2.73
CA PRO A 9 17.53 40.10 -3.13
C PRO A 9 16.62 39.83 -1.93
N LYS A 10 15.61 40.68 -1.74
CA LYS A 10 14.71 40.70 -0.57
C LYS A 10 13.88 39.42 -0.46
N LEU A 11 13.75 38.92 0.77
CA LEU A 11 12.83 37.86 1.23
C LEU A 11 11.34 38.02 0.84
N LYS A 12 10.93 39.16 0.27
CA LYS A 12 9.53 39.43 -0.12
C LYS A 12 9.08 38.65 -1.37
N ASP A 13 10.01 38.26 -2.23
CA ASP A 13 9.68 37.53 -3.47
C ASP A 13 9.23 36.08 -3.22
N TRP A 14 9.53 35.52 -2.05
CA TRP A 14 9.11 34.16 -1.65
C TRP A 14 7.62 34.04 -1.30
N GLN A 15 6.95 35.15 -0.98
CA GLN A 15 5.50 35.14 -0.77
C GLN A 15 4.74 35.33 -2.09
N GLN A 16 5.25 36.18 -2.98
CA GLN A 16 4.64 36.42 -4.30
C GLN A 16 4.67 35.17 -5.19
N ARG A 17 5.77 34.41 -5.20
CA ARG A 17 5.92 33.18 -6.00
C ARG A 17 5.11 31.99 -5.48
N ARG A 18 4.75 31.98 -4.18
CA ARG A 18 3.87 30.95 -3.61
C ARG A 18 2.40 31.15 -3.98
N GLY A 19 1.95 32.40 -4.16
CA GLY A 19 0.58 32.69 -4.57
C GLY A 19 0.24 32.20 -5.98
N THR A 20 1.19 32.26 -6.92
CA THR A 20 0.97 31.87 -8.32
C THR A 20 0.89 30.35 -8.53
N ILE A 21 1.63 29.54 -7.74
CA ILE A 21 1.57 28.07 -7.85
C ILE A 21 0.27 27.51 -7.26
N ILE A 22 -0.33 28.17 -6.27
CA ILE A 22 -1.62 27.78 -5.68
C ILE A 22 -2.79 28.10 -6.64
N GLY A 23 -2.56 28.92 -7.68
CA GLY A 23 -3.56 29.32 -8.67
C GLY A 23 -3.73 28.38 -9.88
N ILE A 24 -2.85 27.38 -10.06
CA ILE A 24 -3.14 26.28 -11.00
C ILE A 24 -4.21 25.46 -10.31
N THR A 25 -5.46 25.59 -10.75
CA THR A 25 -6.59 24.98 -10.06
C THR A 25 -6.34 23.48 -9.94
N THR A 26 -6.36 22.95 -8.72
CA THR A 26 -6.10 21.51 -8.44
C THR A 26 -7.02 20.58 -9.25
N LYS A 27 -8.13 21.14 -9.74
CA LYS A 27 -9.09 20.53 -10.67
C LYS A 27 -8.48 20.16 -12.04
N GLU A 28 -7.49 20.90 -12.54
CA GLU A 28 -6.85 20.65 -13.84
C GLU A 28 -5.84 19.50 -13.82
N LEU A 29 -5.33 19.11 -12.64
CA LEU A 29 -4.32 18.06 -12.50
C LEU A 29 -4.88 16.69 -12.08
N GLY A 30 -6.21 16.54 -11.99
CA GLY A 30 -6.85 15.32 -11.48
C GLY A 30 -6.49 15.00 -10.02
N ALA A 31 -5.97 15.99 -9.29
CA ALA A 31 -5.52 15.81 -7.93
C ALA A 31 -6.70 15.90 -6.93
N PRO A 32 -6.65 15.17 -5.80
CA PRO A 32 -7.67 15.24 -4.77
C PRO A 32 -7.90 16.67 -4.28
N ARG A 33 -9.12 16.95 -3.81
CA ARG A 33 -9.47 18.25 -3.22
C ARG A 33 -8.58 18.53 -2.01
N ILE A 34 -7.87 19.66 -2.03
CA ILE A 34 -7.11 20.16 -0.88
C ILE A 34 -8.09 20.71 0.15
N VAL A 35 -7.97 20.28 1.40
CA VAL A 35 -8.85 20.64 2.51
C VAL A 35 -8.05 21.03 3.75
N ASP A 36 -8.70 21.68 4.70
CA ASP A 36 -8.11 21.91 6.02
C ASP A 36 -8.01 20.62 6.85
N ARG A 37 -7.36 20.73 8.01
CA ARG A 37 -7.07 19.57 8.85
C ARG A 37 -8.31 18.92 9.46
N SER A 38 -9.33 19.70 9.84
CA SER A 38 -10.52 19.14 10.48
C SER A 38 -11.39 18.39 9.48
N ALA A 39 -11.53 18.94 8.27
CA ALA A 39 -12.20 18.25 7.17
C ALA A 39 -11.49 16.94 6.79
N PHE A 40 -10.16 16.94 6.70
CA PHE A 40 -9.39 15.71 6.45
C PHE A 40 -9.61 14.65 7.54
N GLN A 41 -9.59 15.06 8.81
CA GLN A 41 -9.75 14.13 9.93
C GLN A 41 -11.14 13.49 9.92
N ALA A 42 -12.20 14.25 9.63
CA ALA A 42 -13.55 13.72 9.55
C ALA A 42 -13.71 12.64 8.47
N GLU A 43 -13.12 12.86 7.28
CA GLU A 43 -13.12 11.87 6.20
C GLU A 43 -12.30 10.62 6.57
N LEU A 44 -11.15 10.80 7.23
CA LEU A 44 -10.32 9.70 7.70
C LEU A 44 -11.03 8.86 8.76
N ASP A 45 -11.71 9.49 9.72
CA ASP A 45 -12.46 8.80 10.77
C ASP A 45 -13.61 7.96 10.16
N ALA A 46 -14.29 8.50 9.14
CA ALA A 46 -15.31 7.77 8.40
C ALA A 46 -14.72 6.56 7.63
N LEU A 47 -13.55 6.73 7.02
CA LEU A 47 -12.84 5.64 6.32
C LEU A 47 -12.40 4.55 7.29
N LEU A 48 -11.83 4.92 8.43
CA LEU A 48 -11.34 3.97 9.44
C LEU A 48 -12.44 3.05 9.97
N VAL A 49 -13.70 3.50 10.03
CA VAL A 49 -14.83 2.63 10.39
C VAL A 49 -14.99 1.51 9.37
N ARG A 50 -14.94 1.83 8.08
CA ARG A 50 -15.06 0.85 6.99
C ARG A 50 -13.87 -0.10 6.96
N GLU A 51 -12.65 0.42 7.11
CA GLU A 51 -11.43 -0.39 7.13
C GLU A 51 -11.45 -1.38 8.29
N LYS A 52 -11.81 -0.93 9.51
CA LYS A 52 -11.92 -1.83 10.67
C LYS A 52 -13.01 -2.87 10.48
N ALA A 53 -14.13 -2.54 9.83
CA ALA A 53 -15.17 -3.51 9.53
C ALA A 53 -14.65 -4.58 8.55
N HIS A 54 -13.96 -4.17 7.48
CA HIS A 54 -13.35 -5.08 6.52
C HIS A 54 -12.31 -6.00 7.17
N THR A 55 -11.45 -5.50 8.05
CA THR A 55 -10.48 -6.33 8.78
C THR A 55 -11.17 -7.38 9.64
N ARG A 56 -12.19 -7.00 10.42
CA ARG A 56 -12.93 -7.95 11.27
C ARG A 56 -13.63 -9.04 10.46
N GLU A 57 -14.21 -8.68 9.32
CA GLU A 57 -14.83 -9.65 8.43
C GLU A 57 -13.76 -10.57 7.82
N GLY A 58 -12.61 -10.02 7.40
CA GLY A 58 -11.47 -10.80 6.94
C GLY A 58 -10.99 -11.82 7.98
N ASP A 59 -10.90 -11.42 9.25
CA ASP A 59 -10.55 -12.32 10.35
C ASP A 59 -11.60 -13.41 10.57
N ALA A 60 -12.90 -13.06 10.49
CA ALA A 60 -13.99 -14.02 10.60
C ALA A 60 -13.95 -15.05 9.47
N ILE A 61 -13.70 -14.60 8.23
CA ILE A 61 -13.55 -15.47 7.06
C ILE A 61 -12.31 -16.37 7.22
N ALA A 62 -11.17 -15.83 7.65
CA ALA A 62 -9.96 -16.62 7.88
C ALA A 62 -10.20 -17.72 8.93
N ALA A 63 -10.88 -17.38 10.04
CA ALA A 63 -11.26 -18.34 11.05
C ALA A 63 -12.26 -19.40 10.52
N ALA A 64 -13.23 -19.00 9.68
CA ALA A 64 -14.15 -19.93 9.05
C ALA A 64 -13.43 -20.89 8.09
N ARG A 65 -12.50 -20.37 7.27
CA ARG A 65 -11.64 -21.18 6.38
C ARG A 65 -10.82 -22.20 7.15
N GLY A 66 -10.27 -21.82 8.31
CA GLY A 66 -9.55 -22.75 9.20
C GLY A 66 -10.41 -23.87 9.81
N ARG A 67 -11.74 -23.77 9.74
CA ARG A 67 -12.69 -24.80 10.20
C ARG A 67 -13.28 -25.62 9.06
N LEU A 68 -12.93 -25.34 7.81
CA LEU A 68 -13.38 -26.15 6.68
C LEU A 68 -12.82 -27.57 6.83
N PRO A 69 -13.58 -28.59 6.38
CA PRO A 69 -13.07 -29.95 6.35
C PRO A 69 -11.81 -30.03 5.49
N MET A 70 -10.80 -30.71 6.00
CA MET A 70 -9.57 -30.94 5.26
C MET A 70 -9.77 -32.05 4.24
N VAL A 71 -9.16 -31.87 3.07
CA VAL A 71 -9.05 -32.91 2.04
C VAL A 71 -7.62 -33.40 2.03
N GLU A 72 -7.44 -34.72 1.99
CA GLU A 72 -6.12 -35.32 1.84
C GLU A 72 -5.51 -34.95 0.49
N ILE A 73 -4.25 -34.55 0.49
CA ILE A 73 -3.47 -34.34 -0.72
C ILE A 73 -2.44 -35.46 -0.79
N ASP A 74 -2.49 -36.22 -1.89
CA ASP A 74 -1.57 -37.31 -2.12
C ASP A 74 -0.12 -36.78 -2.21
N ALA A 75 0.78 -37.34 -1.41
CA ALA A 75 2.19 -36.96 -1.37
C ALA A 75 2.91 -37.19 -2.72
N THR A 76 2.39 -38.09 -3.55
CA THR A 76 2.88 -38.40 -4.90
C THR A 76 2.31 -37.48 -5.98
N THR A 77 1.47 -36.51 -5.61
CA THR A 77 0.92 -35.50 -6.53
C THR A 77 2.04 -34.80 -7.28
N ILE A 78 1.97 -34.82 -8.61
CA ILE A 78 2.99 -34.24 -9.47
C ILE A 78 2.81 -32.73 -9.56
N LEU A 79 3.89 -32.00 -9.25
CA LEU A 79 4.03 -30.56 -9.40
C LEU A 79 5.00 -30.24 -10.55
N ILE A 80 4.84 -29.07 -11.16
CA ILE A 80 5.79 -28.56 -12.16
C ILE A 80 6.84 -27.73 -11.43
N GLY A 81 8.02 -28.32 -11.25
CA GLY A 81 9.18 -27.64 -10.71
C GLY A 81 10.04 -26.96 -11.78
N PRO A 82 11.04 -26.15 -11.37
CA PRO A 82 11.93 -25.46 -12.30
C PRO A 82 12.82 -26.40 -13.13
N ARG A 83 12.98 -27.66 -12.70
CA ARG A 83 13.76 -28.70 -13.39
C ARG A 83 12.89 -29.80 -14.01
N GLY A 84 11.58 -29.57 -14.09
CA GLY A 84 10.61 -30.56 -14.55
C GLY A 84 9.72 -31.10 -13.42
N PRO A 85 9.01 -32.22 -13.67
CA PRO A 85 8.07 -32.82 -12.73
C PRO A 85 8.74 -33.26 -11.41
N VAL A 86 8.12 -32.94 -10.28
CA VAL A 86 8.52 -33.39 -8.94
C VAL A 86 7.29 -33.79 -8.13
N THR A 87 7.40 -34.65 -7.13
CA THR A 87 6.26 -34.92 -6.25
C THR A 87 6.04 -33.77 -5.25
N LEU A 88 4.85 -33.69 -4.68
CA LEU A 88 4.56 -32.77 -3.57
C LEU A 88 5.52 -33.01 -2.40
N LEU A 89 5.83 -34.28 -2.08
CA LEU A 89 6.79 -34.60 -1.03
C LEU A 89 8.20 -34.11 -1.35
N ASP A 90 8.66 -34.28 -2.60
CA ASP A 90 9.98 -33.80 -3.03
C ASP A 90 10.11 -32.28 -2.93
N ALA A 91 9.01 -31.54 -3.12
CA ALA A 91 8.99 -30.08 -3.00
C ALA A 91 9.33 -29.58 -1.58
N PHE A 92 9.26 -30.44 -0.55
CA PHE A 92 9.72 -30.10 0.79
C PHE A 92 11.25 -30.09 0.90
N GLU A 93 11.98 -30.79 0.01
CA GLU A 93 13.45 -30.88 0.05
C GLU A 93 13.99 -31.28 1.44
N GLY A 94 13.32 -32.21 2.12
CA GLY A 94 13.69 -32.67 3.47
C GLY A 94 13.30 -31.72 4.61
N ARG A 95 12.62 -30.60 4.32
CA ARG A 95 12.13 -29.65 5.33
C ARG A 95 10.80 -30.10 5.92
N ARG A 96 10.44 -29.51 7.05
CA ARG A 96 9.18 -29.82 7.78
C ARG A 96 7.99 -28.97 7.35
N GLN A 97 8.22 -27.93 6.53
CA GLN A 97 7.20 -26.97 6.13
C GLN A 97 7.45 -26.53 4.68
N LEU A 98 6.37 -26.43 3.91
CA LEU A 98 6.33 -25.85 2.58
C LEU A 98 5.50 -24.57 2.64
N ILE A 99 6.03 -23.46 2.14
CA ILE A 99 5.28 -22.20 2.00
C ILE A 99 4.82 -22.11 0.55
N ALA A 100 3.51 -22.08 0.35
CA ALA A 100 2.90 -21.89 -0.95
C ALA A 100 2.32 -20.47 -1.07
N TYR A 101 2.55 -19.84 -2.21
CA TYR A 101 1.90 -18.58 -2.57
C TYR A 101 0.85 -18.85 -3.65
N TYR A 102 -0.35 -18.34 -3.42
CA TYR A 102 -1.41 -18.33 -4.41
C TYR A 102 -1.65 -16.87 -4.83
N PHE A 103 -1.34 -16.57 -6.09
CA PHE A 103 -1.64 -15.27 -6.69
C PHE A 103 -3.00 -15.40 -7.39
N MET A 104 -3.99 -14.64 -6.92
CA MET A 104 -5.29 -14.42 -7.57
C MET A 104 -5.32 -13.03 -8.18
#